data_AF-A0A958S280-F1
#
_entry.id   AF-A0A958S280-F1
#
_cell.length_a   1.000
_cell.length_b   1.000
_cell.length_c   1.000
_cell.angle_alpha   90.00
_cell.angle_beta   90.00
_cell.angle_gamma   90.00
#
_symmetry.space_group_name_H-M   'P 1'
#
loop_
_entity.id
_entity.type
_entity.pdbx_description
1 polymer ?
#
loop_
_entity_poly.entity_id
_entity_poly.type
_entity_poly.pdbx_seq_one_letter_code
_entity_poly.pdbx_strand_id
1 'polypeptide(L)'
;MKNRRHYIVVLIVLFSALSLSAQRPDPDDAAEHYKFGNFIDALPVYEKLMEKDPEIADYPFRAGMCVLLTEMDKKKAVKYLEIADGKNADPDVKFYLGQAYHFNLMFDEALSTLMEYKGTGSGTKQAEVDRLIETVQNAQKLVASPLDISFENAGNLINSEYPDYYPFVTPDESFMVFTSRRKSGTREFDGYYPSAIYYTSVTDGEFTEAKKGNSMINSTYDDQAVGLSYNADKLFIYFDDIKNVGDIYEAEIKDMKFRKKEKMGENVNSKGFESAATISAEGNTIFFASRCDGGLGGKDLYMTRKLPNGE
;
A
#
# COMPACT_ATOMS: atom_id res chain seq x y z
N MET A 1 -27.47 29.66 67.33
CA MET A 1 -28.91 29.37 67.22
C MET A 1 -29.45 29.97 65.92
N LYS A 2 -30.14 29.15 65.11
CA LYS A 2 -31.19 29.47 64.09
C LYS A 2 -30.85 30.51 63.00
N ASN A 3 -30.61 30.12 61.74
CA ASN A 3 -31.52 29.59 60.70
C ASN A 3 -32.04 30.67 59.72
N ARG A 4 -31.72 30.50 58.43
CA ARG A 4 -32.56 30.60 57.19
C ARG A 4 -31.66 31.02 56.01
N ARG A 5 -31.27 30.18 55.04
CA ARG A 5 -31.97 29.45 53.95
C ARG A 5 -32.57 30.33 52.83
N HIS A 6 -31.89 30.26 51.67
CA HIS A 6 -32.32 30.38 50.26
C HIS A 6 -32.07 31.68 49.46
N TYR A 7 -31.81 31.44 48.16
CA TYR A 7 -31.75 32.30 46.96
C TYR A 7 -30.35 32.89 46.66
N ILE A 8 -29.72 32.74 45.49
CA ILE A 8 -30.14 32.30 44.15
C ILE A 8 -28.87 31.83 43.39
N VAL A 9 -29.00 30.71 42.68
CA VAL A 9 -28.07 30.20 41.66
C VAL A 9 -28.26 31.02 40.39
N VAL A 10 -27.32 31.90 40.02
CA VAL A 10 -27.18 32.42 38.64
C VAL A 10 -25.72 32.84 38.43
N LEU A 11 -25.22 32.65 37.20
CA LEU A 11 -23.96 33.15 36.62
C LEU A 11 -22.71 32.26 36.69
N ILE A 12 -22.82 31.01 36.22
CA ILE A 12 -21.77 30.40 35.35
C ILE A 12 -22.45 29.49 34.32
N VAL A 13 -23.17 30.07 33.35
CA VAL A 13 -23.47 29.41 32.07
C VAL A 13 -23.38 30.48 30.98
N LEU A 14 -22.17 30.94 30.69
CA LEU A 14 -21.88 31.65 29.46
C LEU A 14 -20.63 31.03 28.86
N PHE A 15 -20.83 30.44 27.69
CA PHE A 15 -19.81 29.95 26.76
C PHE A 15 -19.02 28.69 27.16
N SER A 16 -19.74 27.59 27.32
CA SER A 16 -19.23 26.27 26.91
C SER A 16 -20.16 25.65 25.87
N ALA A 17 -20.55 26.45 24.87
CA ALA A 17 -20.90 25.92 23.56
C ALA A 17 -19.62 25.99 22.72
N LEU A 18 -18.64 25.14 23.05
CA LEU A 18 -17.70 24.68 22.04
C LEU A 18 -18.56 23.86 21.09
N SER A 19 -19.10 24.54 20.08
CA SER A 19 -19.55 23.88 18.87
C SER A 19 -18.39 23.01 18.44
N LEU A 20 -18.53 21.69 18.58
CA LEU A 20 -17.93 20.78 17.60
C LEU A 20 -18.57 21.19 16.27
N SER A 21 -18.06 22.25 15.64
CA SER A 21 -18.24 22.39 14.22
C SER A 21 -17.40 21.28 13.66
N ALA A 22 -18.04 20.16 13.30
CA ALA A 22 -17.45 19.30 12.28
C ALA A 22 -17.00 20.24 11.16
N GLN A 23 -15.71 20.22 10.82
CA GLN A 23 -15.23 20.99 9.68
C GLN A 23 -16.13 20.64 8.49
N ARG A 24 -16.70 21.67 7.86
CA ARG A 24 -17.50 21.46 6.65
C ARG A 24 -16.59 20.79 5.63
N PRO A 25 -17.06 19.73 4.94
CA PRO A 25 -16.24 19.12 3.91
C PRO A 25 -15.98 20.15 2.81
N ASP A 26 -14.71 20.30 2.43
CA ASP A 26 -14.24 21.25 1.43
C ASP A 26 -13.82 20.47 0.17
N PRO A 27 -14.49 20.69 -0.99
CA PRO A 27 -14.11 20.05 -2.24
C PRO A 27 -12.67 20.33 -2.68
N ASP A 28 -12.14 21.52 -2.41
CA ASP A 28 -10.79 21.89 -2.86
C ASP A 28 -9.73 21.11 -2.06
N ASP A 29 -9.96 20.94 -0.76
CA ASP A 29 -9.14 20.11 0.14
C ASP A 29 -9.12 18.63 -0.30
N ALA A 30 -10.29 18.07 -0.59
CA ALA A 30 -10.40 16.70 -1.10
C ALA A 30 -9.69 16.51 -2.45
N ALA A 31 -9.83 17.49 -3.35
CA ALA A 31 -9.18 17.49 -4.65
C ALA A 31 -7.66 17.63 -4.54
N GLU A 32 -7.16 18.43 -3.59
CA GLU A 32 -5.73 18.57 -3.32
C GLU A 32 -5.13 17.26 -2.80
N HIS A 33 -5.74 16.65 -1.77
CA HIS A 33 -5.33 15.34 -1.28
C HIS A 33 -5.31 14.29 -2.39
N TYR A 34 -6.37 14.22 -3.20
CA TYR A 34 -6.48 13.30 -4.32
C TYR A 34 -5.37 13.51 -5.36
N LYS A 35 -5.12 14.77 -5.74
CA LYS A 35 -4.10 15.15 -6.73
C LYS A 35 -2.69 14.71 -6.31
N PHE A 36 -2.39 14.74 -5.02
CA PHE A 36 -1.09 14.33 -4.47
C PHE A 36 -1.04 12.85 -4.04
N GLY A 37 -2.08 12.06 -4.35
CA GLY A 37 -2.12 10.63 -4.06
C GLY A 37 -2.45 10.29 -2.62
N ASN A 38 -2.82 11.27 -1.79
CA ASN A 38 -3.29 11.04 -0.42
C ASN A 38 -4.77 10.63 -0.42
N PHE A 39 -5.01 9.43 -0.96
CA PHE A 39 -6.34 8.85 -1.04
C PHE A 39 -6.91 8.49 0.34
N ILE A 40 -6.03 8.28 1.33
CA ILE A 40 -6.40 8.00 2.72
C ILE A 40 -7.14 9.18 3.34
N ASP A 41 -6.60 10.39 3.21
CA ASP A 41 -7.23 11.59 3.75
C ASP A 41 -8.30 12.16 2.79
N ALA A 42 -8.19 11.94 1.46
CA ALA A 42 -9.20 12.38 0.50
C ALA A 42 -10.56 11.67 0.65
N LEU A 43 -10.56 10.34 0.84
CA LEU A 43 -11.78 9.53 0.90
C LEU A 43 -12.80 10.02 1.93
N PRO A 44 -12.47 10.24 3.22
CA PRO A 44 -13.45 10.66 4.21
C PRO A 44 -14.04 12.05 3.92
N VAL A 45 -13.35 12.90 3.15
CA VAL A 45 -13.92 14.18 2.69
C VAL A 45 -14.90 13.94 1.56
N TYR A 46 -14.56 13.12 0.55
CA TYR A 46 -15.51 12.76 -0.51
C TYR A 46 -16.76 12.03 0.01
N GLU A 47 -16.62 11.14 0.99
CA GLU A 47 -17.77 10.47 1.63
C GLU A 47 -18.76 11.49 2.20
N LYS A 48 -18.27 12.54 2.88
CA LYS A 48 -19.11 13.64 3.40
C LYS A 48 -19.68 14.54 2.30
N LEU A 49 -18.92 14.80 1.23
CA LEU A 49 -19.39 15.58 0.08
C LEU A 49 -20.54 14.88 -0.65
N MET A 50 -20.48 13.54 -0.78
CA MET A 50 -21.56 12.75 -1.35
C MET A 50 -22.86 12.81 -0.55
N GLU A 51 -22.78 12.95 0.77
CA GLU A 51 -23.96 13.13 1.63
C GLU A 51 -24.55 14.54 1.51
N LYS A 52 -23.67 15.54 1.40
CA LYS A 52 -24.04 16.97 1.40
C LYS A 52 -24.56 17.46 0.05
N ASP A 53 -23.88 17.08 -1.03
CA ASP A 53 -24.11 17.56 -2.40
C ASP A 53 -24.28 16.32 -3.34
N PRO A 54 -25.33 15.50 -3.11
CA PRO A 54 -25.50 14.19 -3.75
C PRO A 54 -25.77 14.28 -5.26
N GLU A 55 -26.05 15.44 -5.82
CA GLU A 55 -26.22 15.67 -7.26
C GLU A 55 -24.88 15.70 -8.01
N ILE A 56 -23.77 15.98 -7.32
CA ILE A 56 -22.46 16.03 -7.95
C ILE A 56 -21.99 14.62 -8.32
N ALA A 57 -21.74 14.40 -9.60
CA ALA A 57 -21.39 13.10 -10.14
C ALA A 57 -19.93 12.70 -9.88
N ASP A 58 -19.00 13.66 -9.81
CA ASP A 58 -17.56 13.39 -9.66
C ASP A 58 -17.21 12.82 -8.26
N TYR A 59 -17.89 13.23 -7.19
CA TYR A 59 -17.58 12.77 -5.82
C TYR A 59 -17.62 11.25 -5.61
N PRO A 60 -18.70 10.52 -6.01
CA PRO A 60 -18.69 9.06 -5.93
C PRO A 60 -17.61 8.43 -6.80
N PHE A 61 -17.27 9.02 -7.95
CA PHE A 61 -16.17 8.52 -8.77
C PHE A 61 -14.83 8.65 -8.06
N ARG A 62 -14.52 9.83 -7.50
CA ARG A 62 -13.29 10.08 -6.71
C ARG A 62 -13.20 9.18 -5.48
N ALA A 63 -14.31 8.99 -4.76
CA ALA A 63 -14.35 8.09 -3.60
C ALA A 63 -14.06 6.64 -4.02
N GLY A 64 -14.68 6.17 -5.10
CA GLY A 64 -14.41 4.85 -5.68
C GLY A 64 -12.95 4.66 -6.07
N MET A 65 -12.36 5.66 -6.72
CA MET A 65 -10.94 5.66 -7.09
C MET A 65 -10.01 5.68 -5.87
N CYS A 66 -10.32 6.44 -4.81
CA CYS A 66 -9.53 6.41 -3.57
C CYS A 66 -9.47 5.00 -2.99
N VAL A 67 -10.59 4.27 -2.99
CA VAL A 67 -10.63 2.88 -2.51
C VAL A 67 -9.87 1.94 -3.46
N LEU A 68 -10.01 2.08 -4.78
CA LEU A 68 -9.29 1.25 -5.75
C LEU A 68 -7.77 1.43 -5.69
N LEU A 69 -7.29 2.64 -5.37
CA LEU A 69 -5.87 3.01 -5.35
C LEU A 69 -5.18 2.81 -3.98
N THR A 70 -5.87 2.23 -2.99
CA THR A 70 -5.34 1.97 -1.64
C THR A 70 -5.62 0.54 -1.18
N GLU A 71 -5.04 0.05 -0.10
CA GLU A 71 -5.33 -1.32 0.41
C GLU A 71 -6.65 -1.44 1.19
N MET A 72 -7.55 -0.46 1.05
CA MET A 72 -8.86 -0.48 1.70
C MET A 72 -9.77 -1.60 1.17
N ASP A 73 -10.80 -1.93 1.96
CA ASP A 73 -11.84 -2.89 1.56
C ASP A 73 -12.49 -2.48 0.23
N LYS A 74 -12.16 -3.25 -0.81
CA LYS A 74 -12.59 -3.01 -2.19
C LYS A 74 -14.10 -3.13 -2.38
N LYS A 75 -14.85 -3.66 -1.40
CA LYS A 75 -16.33 -3.63 -1.42
C LYS A 75 -16.87 -2.21 -1.45
N LYS A 76 -16.20 -1.26 -0.78
CA LYS A 76 -16.61 0.15 -0.80
C LYS A 76 -16.51 0.77 -2.19
N ALA A 77 -15.52 0.35 -3.00
CA ALA A 77 -15.35 0.84 -4.36
C ALA A 77 -16.57 0.51 -5.22
N VAL A 78 -17.11 -0.71 -5.12
CA VAL A 78 -18.33 -1.12 -5.85
C VAL A 78 -19.47 -0.15 -5.56
N LYS A 79 -19.78 0.07 -4.27
CA LYS A 79 -20.84 0.99 -3.85
C LYS A 79 -20.68 2.40 -4.45
N TYR A 80 -19.47 2.96 -4.40
CA TYR A 80 -19.24 4.31 -4.90
C TYR A 80 -19.28 4.39 -6.42
N LEU A 81 -18.72 3.39 -7.11
CA LEU A 81 -18.66 3.38 -8.56
C LEU A 81 -20.01 3.05 -9.21
N GLU A 82 -20.89 2.27 -8.57
CA GLU A 82 -22.29 2.11 -9.01
C GLU A 82 -23.05 3.44 -8.97
N ILE A 83 -22.86 4.25 -7.92
CA ILE A 83 -23.46 5.59 -7.83
C ILE A 83 -22.89 6.51 -8.92
N ALA A 84 -21.58 6.44 -9.18
CA ALA A 84 -20.93 7.21 -10.23
C ALA A 84 -21.45 6.82 -11.63
N ASP A 85 -21.67 5.52 -11.87
CA ASP A 85 -22.15 4.99 -13.15
C ASP A 85 -23.57 5.45 -13.44
N GLY A 86 -24.46 5.36 -12.44
CA GLY A 86 -25.83 5.84 -12.54
C GLY A 86 -25.96 7.35 -12.83
N LYS A 87 -24.88 8.12 -12.63
CA LYS A 87 -24.80 9.56 -12.93
C LYS A 87 -23.98 9.89 -14.18
N ASN A 88 -23.40 8.89 -14.86
CA ASN A 88 -22.46 9.08 -15.97
C ASN A 88 -21.30 10.03 -15.61
N ALA A 89 -20.70 9.83 -14.43
CA ALA A 89 -19.74 10.77 -13.84
C ALA A 89 -18.47 10.98 -14.68
N ASP A 90 -17.93 9.90 -15.26
CA ASP A 90 -16.72 9.90 -16.05
C ASP A 90 -16.82 8.81 -17.14
N PRO A 91 -16.30 9.03 -18.37
CA PRO A 91 -16.29 8.02 -19.42
C PRO A 91 -15.67 6.68 -19.02
N ASP A 92 -14.72 6.68 -18.07
CA ASP A 92 -14.01 5.49 -17.61
C ASP A 92 -14.67 4.82 -16.39
N VAL A 93 -15.81 5.31 -15.86
CA VAL A 93 -16.45 4.72 -14.66
C VAL A 93 -16.67 3.22 -14.80
N LYS A 94 -17.21 2.76 -15.94
CA LYS A 94 -17.50 1.34 -16.17
C LYS A 94 -16.25 0.48 -16.21
N PHE A 95 -15.12 1.01 -16.68
CA PHE A 95 -13.84 0.31 -16.61
C PHE A 95 -13.45 0.04 -15.16
N TYR A 96 -13.50 1.07 -14.31
CA TYR A 96 -13.13 0.96 -12.90
C TYR A 96 -14.17 0.19 -12.08
N LEU A 97 -15.46 0.29 -12.41
CA LEU A 97 -16.51 -0.51 -11.79
C LEU A 97 -16.33 -2.00 -12.11
N GLY A 98 -16.00 -2.34 -13.36
CA GLY A 98 -15.63 -3.70 -13.75
C GLY A 98 -14.42 -4.22 -12.97
N GLN A 99 -13.41 -3.37 -12.75
CA GLN A 99 -12.27 -3.70 -11.89
C GLN A 99 -12.67 -3.91 -10.43
N ALA A 100 -13.57 -3.08 -9.89
CA ALA A 100 -14.09 -3.23 -8.53
C ALA A 100 -14.90 -4.53 -8.37
N TYR A 101 -15.78 -4.87 -9.31
CA TYR A 101 -16.49 -6.15 -9.31
C TYR A 101 -15.52 -7.33 -9.36
N HIS A 102 -14.49 -7.25 -10.20
CA HIS A 102 -13.45 -8.29 -10.28
C HIS A 102 -12.75 -8.52 -8.93
N PHE A 103 -12.31 -7.45 -8.24
CA PHE A 103 -11.69 -7.57 -6.92
C PHE A 103 -12.63 -8.18 -5.86
N ASN A 104 -13.94 -8.13 -6.08
CA ASN A 104 -14.95 -8.71 -5.20
C ASN A 104 -15.49 -10.05 -5.70
N LEU A 105 -14.83 -10.68 -6.68
CA LEU A 105 -15.22 -11.97 -7.28
C LEU A 105 -16.61 -11.97 -7.96
N MET A 106 -17.14 -10.78 -8.26
CA MET A 106 -18.41 -10.58 -8.99
C MET A 106 -18.14 -10.66 -10.50
N PHE A 107 -17.76 -11.85 -10.97
CA PHE A 107 -17.19 -12.05 -12.30
C PHE A 107 -18.18 -11.75 -13.43
N ASP A 108 -19.46 -12.12 -13.26
CA ASP A 108 -20.46 -11.92 -14.31
C ASP A 108 -20.79 -10.42 -14.48
N GLU A 109 -20.94 -9.70 -13.37
CA GLU A 109 -21.11 -8.25 -13.34
C GLU A 109 -19.88 -7.55 -13.93
N ALA A 110 -18.66 -7.97 -13.53
CA ALA A 110 -17.43 -7.43 -14.07
C ALA A 110 -17.36 -7.58 -15.60
N LEU A 111 -17.64 -8.77 -16.14
CA LEU A 111 -17.60 -9.03 -17.59
C LEU A 111 -18.67 -8.23 -18.32
N SER A 112 -19.90 -8.20 -17.80
CA SER A 112 -21.00 -7.43 -18.40
C SER A 112 -20.66 -5.94 -18.48
N THR A 113 -20.22 -5.34 -17.37
CA THR A 113 -19.86 -3.92 -17.30
C THR A 113 -18.67 -3.57 -18.19
N LEU A 114 -17.64 -4.43 -18.25
CA LEU A 114 -16.47 -4.20 -19.12
C LEU A 114 -16.80 -4.34 -20.61
N MET A 115 -17.68 -5.29 -20.99
CA MET A 115 -18.15 -5.41 -22.36
C MET A 115 -18.96 -4.18 -22.80
N GLU A 116 -19.78 -3.63 -21.90
CA GLU A 116 -20.49 -2.38 -22.14
C GLU A 116 -19.51 -1.21 -22.32
N TYR A 117 -18.53 -1.06 -21.41
CA TYR A 117 -17.47 -0.05 -21.51
C TYR A 117 -16.72 -0.14 -22.86
N LYS A 118 -16.30 -1.34 -23.25
CA LYS A 118 -15.66 -1.59 -24.54
C LYS A 118 -16.56 -1.17 -25.71
N GLY A 119 -17.85 -1.48 -25.64
CA GLY A 119 -18.84 -1.13 -26.65
C GLY A 119 -19.01 0.38 -26.87
N THR A 120 -18.68 1.21 -25.86
CA THR A 120 -18.73 2.67 -26.01
C THR A 120 -17.66 3.21 -26.97
N GLY A 121 -16.51 2.54 -27.09
CA GLY A 121 -15.35 3.03 -27.84
C GLY A 121 -14.80 4.37 -27.34
N SER A 122 -15.15 4.79 -26.12
CA SER A 122 -14.83 6.10 -25.53
C SER A 122 -14.20 5.94 -24.14
N GLY A 123 -13.48 6.96 -23.67
CA GLY A 123 -12.73 6.88 -22.41
C GLY A 123 -11.24 6.62 -22.63
N THR A 124 -10.43 6.90 -21.61
CA THR A 124 -8.98 6.78 -21.69
C THR A 124 -8.51 5.32 -21.58
N LYS A 125 -9.37 4.41 -21.10
CA LYS A 125 -9.05 3.01 -20.82
C LYS A 125 -9.38 2.01 -21.93
N GLN A 126 -9.75 2.47 -23.11
CA GLN A 126 -10.14 1.61 -24.24
C GLN A 126 -9.02 0.67 -24.71
N ALA A 127 -7.76 1.09 -24.64
CA ALA A 127 -6.62 0.23 -24.99
C ALA A 127 -6.37 -0.89 -23.96
N GLU A 128 -6.93 -0.77 -22.76
CA GLU A 128 -6.65 -1.64 -21.60
C GLU A 128 -7.80 -2.61 -21.31
N VAL A 129 -9.02 -2.31 -21.78
CA VAL A 129 -10.23 -3.08 -21.45
C VAL A 129 -10.15 -4.55 -21.85
N ASP A 130 -9.60 -4.86 -23.02
CA ASP A 130 -9.50 -6.25 -23.50
C ASP A 130 -8.62 -7.10 -22.59
N ARG A 131 -7.54 -6.52 -22.07
CA ARG A 131 -6.66 -7.19 -21.11
C ARG A 131 -7.36 -7.43 -19.78
N LEU A 132 -8.16 -6.47 -19.31
CA LEU A 132 -8.92 -6.65 -18.07
C LEU A 132 -10.01 -7.72 -18.24
N ILE A 133 -10.74 -7.73 -19.35
CA ILE A 133 -11.73 -8.79 -19.65
C ILE A 133 -11.06 -10.17 -19.65
N GLU A 134 -9.92 -10.32 -20.32
CA GLU A 134 -9.14 -11.57 -20.33
C GLU A 134 -8.74 -11.98 -18.90
N THR A 135 -8.31 -11.02 -18.09
CA THR A 135 -7.93 -11.24 -16.68
C THR A 135 -9.11 -11.76 -15.87
N VAL A 136 -10.29 -11.14 -15.99
CA VAL A 136 -11.51 -11.55 -15.29
C VAL A 136 -11.95 -12.96 -15.71
N GLN A 137 -11.92 -13.27 -17.02
CA GLN A 137 -12.25 -14.61 -17.52
C GLN A 137 -11.30 -15.69 -17.00
N ASN A 138 -10.00 -15.37 -16.90
CA ASN A 138 -9.02 -16.29 -16.34
C ASN A 138 -9.22 -16.48 -14.83
N ALA A 139 -9.48 -15.40 -14.09
CA ALA A 139 -9.81 -15.47 -12.66
C ALA A 139 -11.04 -16.34 -12.40
N GLN A 140 -12.12 -16.17 -13.17
CA GLN A 140 -13.34 -16.97 -13.07
C GLN A 140 -13.05 -18.48 -13.24
N LYS A 141 -12.20 -18.86 -14.21
CA LYS A 141 -11.78 -20.26 -14.42
C LYS A 141 -10.95 -20.80 -13.27
N LEU A 142 -9.99 -20.03 -12.76
CA LEU A 142 -9.11 -20.43 -11.66
C LEU A 142 -9.88 -20.60 -10.34
N VAL A 143 -10.81 -19.70 -10.04
CA VAL A 143 -11.66 -19.81 -8.84
C VAL A 143 -12.61 -21.01 -8.94
N ALA A 144 -13.09 -21.36 -10.13
CA ALA A 144 -13.91 -22.56 -10.34
C ALA A 144 -13.12 -23.88 -10.23
N SER A 145 -11.78 -23.83 -10.20
CA SER A 145 -10.90 -24.99 -10.11
C SER A 145 -9.85 -24.78 -9.00
N PRO A 146 -10.26 -24.74 -7.72
CA PRO A 146 -9.34 -24.44 -6.62
C PRO A 146 -8.28 -25.53 -6.46
N LEU A 147 -7.08 -25.10 -6.07
CA LEU A 147 -6.04 -26.00 -5.60
C LEU A 147 -6.36 -26.44 -4.16
N ASP A 148 -5.93 -27.64 -3.80
CA ASP A 148 -6.02 -28.13 -2.42
C ASP A 148 -4.94 -27.48 -1.54
N ILE A 149 -5.17 -26.21 -1.24
CA ILE A 149 -4.32 -25.37 -0.40
C ILE A 149 -5.21 -24.58 0.56
N SER A 150 -4.68 -24.29 1.74
CA SER A 150 -5.32 -23.41 2.71
C SER A 150 -4.43 -22.20 2.97
N PHE A 151 -5.04 -21.09 3.34
CA PHE A 151 -4.36 -19.86 3.69
C PHE A 151 -4.73 -19.49 5.11
N GLU A 152 -3.71 -19.18 5.91
CA GLU A 152 -3.88 -18.72 7.28
C GLU A 152 -3.41 -17.28 7.37
N ASN A 153 -4.20 -16.44 8.05
CA ASN A 153 -3.78 -15.09 8.35
C ASN A 153 -2.66 -15.15 9.41
N ALA A 154 -1.53 -14.46 9.17
CA ALA A 154 -0.39 -14.43 10.10
C ALA A 154 -0.68 -13.83 11.49
N GLY A 155 -1.89 -13.31 11.71
CA GLY A 155 -2.36 -12.80 13.00
C GLY A 155 -1.89 -11.38 13.28
N ASN A 156 -2.39 -10.81 14.39
CA ASN A 156 -2.13 -9.44 14.80
C ASN A 156 -0.72 -9.21 15.40
N LEU A 157 0.05 -10.27 15.63
CA LEU A 157 1.46 -10.18 16.02
C LEU A 157 2.32 -9.71 14.83
N ILE A 158 1.86 -9.97 13.62
CA ILE A 158 2.53 -9.62 12.36
C ILE A 158 1.75 -8.52 11.64
N ASN A 159 0.47 -8.75 11.35
CA ASN A 159 -0.36 -7.85 10.58
C ASN A 159 -0.83 -6.66 11.43
N SER A 160 -0.79 -5.48 10.82
CA SER A 160 -1.30 -4.21 11.33
C SER A 160 -2.50 -3.75 10.51
N GLU A 161 -3.13 -2.65 10.92
CA GLU A 161 -4.17 -1.97 10.14
C GLU A 161 -3.60 -1.13 8.98
N TYR A 162 -2.28 -1.06 8.85
CA TYR A 162 -1.55 -0.32 7.83
C TYR A 162 -0.95 -1.29 6.80
N PRO A 163 -0.45 -0.80 5.65
CA PRO A 163 0.23 -1.66 4.69
C PRO A 163 1.41 -2.41 5.33
N ASP A 164 1.35 -3.74 5.30
CA ASP A 164 2.43 -4.66 5.60
C ASP A 164 2.72 -5.47 4.33
N TYR A 165 3.95 -5.40 3.82
CA TYR A 165 4.29 -5.92 2.50
C TYR A 165 5.77 -6.33 2.40
N TYR A 166 6.12 -6.96 1.27
CA TYR A 166 7.44 -7.55 1.02
C TYR A 166 7.93 -8.47 2.16
N PRO A 167 7.16 -9.52 2.52
CA PRO A 167 7.64 -10.52 3.45
C PRO A 167 8.70 -11.40 2.78
N PHE A 168 9.83 -11.58 3.47
CA PHE A 168 10.87 -12.55 3.15
C PHE A 168 11.04 -13.49 4.32
N VAL A 169 10.95 -14.79 4.05
CA VAL A 169 10.94 -15.85 5.06
C VAL A 169 12.10 -16.80 4.78
N THR A 170 12.76 -17.29 5.83
CA THR A 170 13.77 -18.34 5.70
C THR A 170 13.14 -19.67 5.26
N PRO A 171 13.89 -20.56 4.58
CA PRO A 171 13.38 -21.86 4.15
C PRO A 171 12.87 -22.77 5.27
N ASP A 172 13.38 -22.58 6.50
CA ASP A 172 12.97 -23.29 7.70
C ASP A 172 11.82 -22.58 8.46
N GLU A 173 11.30 -21.50 7.88
CA GLU A 173 10.20 -20.67 8.41
C GLU A 173 10.48 -20.05 9.78
N SER A 174 11.72 -20.14 10.29
CA SER A 174 12.08 -19.70 11.64
C SER A 174 12.20 -18.18 11.78
N PHE A 175 12.39 -17.46 10.68
CA PHE A 175 12.62 -16.03 10.65
C PHE A 175 11.92 -15.38 9.46
N MET A 176 11.32 -14.21 9.70
CA MET A 176 10.73 -13.38 8.67
C MET A 176 11.12 -11.93 8.86
N VAL A 177 11.42 -11.25 7.75
CA VAL A 177 11.59 -9.80 7.66
C VAL A 177 10.59 -9.25 6.66
N PHE A 178 10.03 -8.08 6.93
CA PHE A 178 9.02 -7.46 6.08
C PHE A 178 9.03 -5.94 6.24
N THR A 179 8.34 -5.26 5.34
CA THR A 179 8.18 -3.79 5.37
C THR A 179 6.80 -3.44 5.89
N SER A 180 6.71 -2.42 6.73
CA SER A 180 5.44 -1.93 7.27
C SER A 180 5.39 -0.42 7.30
N ARG A 181 4.22 0.13 6.97
CA ARG A 181 3.87 1.55 7.16
C ARG A 181 2.99 1.76 8.40
N ARG A 182 3.12 0.88 9.40
CA ARG A 182 2.46 1.05 10.70
C ARG A 182 2.95 2.31 11.41
N LYS A 183 2.10 2.84 12.29
CA LYS A 183 2.32 4.10 13.00
C LYS A 183 3.73 4.21 13.61
N SER A 184 4.56 5.01 12.96
CA SER A 184 5.94 5.28 13.34
C SER A 184 6.39 6.59 12.69
N GLY A 185 6.76 7.59 13.48
CA GLY A 185 7.13 8.91 12.96
C GLY A 185 5.92 9.75 12.54
N THR A 186 6.14 10.65 11.58
CA THR A 186 5.12 11.59 11.07
C THR A 186 4.56 11.09 9.75
N ARG A 187 3.25 11.25 9.50
CA ARG A 187 2.66 10.85 8.22
C ARG A 187 3.29 11.64 7.07
N GLU A 188 3.51 10.95 5.97
CA GLU A 188 4.04 11.49 4.72
C GLU A 188 2.92 12.09 3.89
N PHE A 189 3.31 12.72 2.76
CA PHE A 189 2.39 13.48 1.92
C PHE A 189 1.24 12.62 1.35
N ASP A 190 1.46 11.32 1.21
CA ASP A 190 0.49 10.33 0.70
C ASP A 190 -0.47 9.79 1.78
N GLY A 191 -0.37 10.29 3.02
CA GLY A 191 -1.28 9.96 4.12
C GLY A 191 -0.89 8.74 4.93
N TYR A 192 0.20 8.05 4.58
CA TYR A 192 0.72 6.90 5.34
C TYR A 192 1.90 7.30 6.24
N TYR A 193 2.35 6.39 7.10
CA TYR A 193 3.61 6.57 7.83
C TYR A 193 4.80 6.08 6.99
N PRO A 194 6.02 6.59 7.24
CA PRO A 194 7.22 6.11 6.58
C PRO A 194 7.37 4.60 6.70
N SER A 195 7.75 3.98 5.60
CA SER A 195 8.08 2.56 5.52
C SER A 195 9.23 2.25 6.46
N ALA A 196 9.09 1.18 7.22
CA ALA A 196 10.16 0.66 8.02
C ALA A 196 10.19 -0.87 7.99
N ILE A 197 11.39 -1.40 8.17
CA ILE A 197 11.66 -2.82 8.21
C ILE A 197 11.37 -3.37 9.61
N TYR A 198 10.56 -4.42 9.65
CA TYR A 198 10.23 -5.21 10.83
C TYR A 198 10.68 -6.66 10.64
N TYR A 199 10.90 -7.35 11.74
CA TYR A 199 11.27 -8.77 11.72
C TYR A 199 10.61 -9.53 12.86
N THR A 200 10.45 -10.82 12.68
CA THR A 200 9.92 -11.75 13.68
C THR A 200 10.67 -13.07 13.61
N SER A 201 10.61 -13.82 14.71
CA SER A 201 10.99 -15.23 14.78
C SER A 201 9.78 -16.11 15.04
N VAL A 202 9.87 -17.39 14.71
CA VAL A 202 8.90 -18.41 15.10
C VAL A 202 9.36 -19.13 16.37
N THR A 203 8.44 -19.37 17.30
CA THR A 203 8.67 -20.16 18.52
C THR A 203 7.47 -21.08 18.72
N ASP A 204 7.72 -22.37 18.94
CA ASP A 204 6.68 -23.40 19.10
C ASP A 204 5.64 -23.43 17.97
N GLY A 205 6.06 -23.09 16.74
CA GLY A 205 5.21 -23.05 15.55
C GLY A 205 4.41 -21.76 15.37
N GLU A 206 4.55 -20.78 16.27
CA GLU A 206 3.85 -19.49 16.19
C GLU A 206 4.82 -18.33 15.96
N PHE A 207 4.41 -17.36 15.15
CA PHE A 207 5.13 -16.09 15.02
C PHE A 207 5.14 -15.33 16.34
N THR A 208 6.30 -14.79 16.70
CA THR A 208 6.42 -13.83 17.81
C THR A 208 6.00 -12.42 17.38
N GLU A 209 5.79 -11.52 18.34
CA GLU A 209 5.49 -10.11 18.06
C GLU A 209 6.58 -9.48 17.18
N ALA A 210 6.17 -8.88 16.06
CA ALA A 210 7.08 -8.24 15.12
C ALA A 210 7.81 -7.06 15.76
N LYS A 211 9.13 -7.01 15.58
CA LYS A 211 10.00 -5.98 16.12
C LYS A 211 10.47 -5.04 15.03
N LYS A 212 10.41 -3.73 15.29
CA LYS A 212 11.02 -2.74 14.39
C LYS A 212 12.54 -2.95 14.35
N GLY A 213 13.11 -2.96 13.15
CA GLY A 213 14.55 -2.96 12.92
C GLY A 213 15.24 -1.77 13.56
N ASN A 214 16.52 -1.93 13.91
CA ASN A 214 17.33 -0.86 14.50
C ASN A 214 17.82 0.15 13.44
N SER A 215 18.62 1.13 13.85
CA SER A 215 19.14 2.19 12.96
C SER A 215 20.08 1.72 11.86
N MET A 216 20.52 0.44 11.87
CA MET A 216 21.31 -0.11 10.77
C MET A 216 20.47 -0.33 9.53
N ILE A 217 19.17 -0.60 9.70
CA ILE A 217 18.25 -0.98 8.61
C ILE A 217 17.04 -0.07 8.50
N ASN A 218 16.86 0.85 9.46
CA ASN A 218 15.83 1.89 9.43
C ASN A 218 16.45 3.26 9.73
N SER A 219 16.09 4.23 8.93
CA SER A 219 16.28 5.66 9.13
C SER A 219 15.01 6.29 9.72
N THR A 220 14.90 7.60 9.60
CA THR A 220 13.66 8.36 9.87
C THR A 220 12.78 8.52 8.63
N TYR A 221 13.23 8.04 7.47
CA TYR A 221 12.57 8.12 6.15
C TYR A 221 12.05 6.73 5.73
N ASP A 222 11.81 6.55 4.43
CA ASP A 222 11.28 5.33 3.83
C ASP A 222 12.36 4.26 3.64
N ASP A 223 12.36 3.23 4.48
CA ASP A 223 13.26 2.09 4.34
C ASP A 223 12.48 0.79 4.17
N GLN A 224 12.91 -0.04 3.22
CA GLN A 224 12.17 -1.23 2.83
C GLN A 224 13.09 -2.43 2.71
N ALA A 225 12.64 -3.57 3.22
CA ALA A 225 13.25 -4.85 2.90
C ALA A 225 12.90 -5.14 1.44
N VAL A 226 13.93 -5.33 0.62
CA VAL A 226 13.75 -5.58 -0.81
C VAL A 226 14.28 -6.93 -1.26
N GLY A 227 15.00 -7.65 -0.40
CA GLY A 227 15.48 -9.01 -0.63
C GLY A 227 16.11 -9.62 0.63
N LEU A 228 16.12 -10.96 0.72
CA LEU A 228 16.77 -11.71 1.79
C LEU A 228 17.58 -12.86 1.17
N SER A 229 18.79 -13.10 1.67
CA SER A 229 19.55 -14.29 1.26
C SER A 229 18.92 -15.57 1.81
N TYR A 230 19.20 -16.70 1.16
CA TYR A 230 18.59 -17.99 1.48
C TYR A 230 18.73 -18.39 2.96
N ASN A 231 19.90 -18.16 3.56
CA ASN A 231 20.15 -18.46 4.98
C ASN A 231 19.89 -17.27 5.92
N ALA A 232 19.31 -16.18 5.41
CA ALA A 232 19.13 -14.92 6.13
C ALA A 232 20.41 -14.42 6.83
N ASP A 233 21.55 -14.52 6.15
CA ASP A 233 22.81 -13.90 6.57
C ASP A 233 23.00 -12.49 5.98
N LYS A 234 22.18 -12.11 4.99
CA LYS A 234 22.19 -10.82 4.31
C LYS A 234 20.77 -10.33 4.03
N LEU A 235 20.50 -9.08 4.40
CA LEU A 235 19.30 -8.33 4.04
C LEU A 235 19.65 -7.31 2.95
N PHE A 236 18.87 -7.27 1.87
CA PHE A 236 18.91 -6.19 0.89
C PHE A 236 17.85 -5.16 1.21
N ILE A 237 18.26 -3.89 1.21
CA ILE A 237 17.47 -2.77 1.72
C ILE A 237 17.42 -1.68 0.66
N TYR A 238 16.21 -1.23 0.32
CA TYR A 238 16.04 0.12 -0.22
C TYR A 238 16.14 1.06 0.97
N PHE A 239 17.18 1.88 1.00
CA PHE A 239 17.45 2.78 2.13
C PHE A 239 17.38 4.22 1.66
N ASP A 240 16.43 4.99 2.18
CA ASP A 240 16.25 6.38 1.78
C ASP A 240 17.12 7.33 2.61
N ASP A 241 17.68 8.31 1.92
CA ASP A 241 18.57 9.33 2.44
C ASP A 241 18.24 10.64 1.72
N ILE A 242 18.18 11.76 2.45
CA ILE A 242 17.97 13.12 1.92
C ILE A 242 18.84 13.41 0.67
N LYS A 243 20.02 12.77 0.57
CA LYS A 243 21.00 12.95 -0.51
C LYS A 243 21.01 11.82 -1.55
N ASN A 244 20.49 10.63 -1.22
CA ASN A 244 20.55 9.45 -2.09
C ASN A 244 19.16 8.80 -2.16
N VAL A 245 18.58 8.80 -3.34
CA VAL A 245 17.27 8.19 -3.62
C VAL A 245 17.51 7.06 -4.62
N GLY A 246 17.06 5.84 -4.29
CA GLY A 246 17.10 4.74 -5.25
C GLY A 246 18.28 3.78 -5.19
N ASP A 247 19.00 3.67 -4.08
CA ASP A 247 20.11 2.71 -3.94
C ASP A 247 19.72 1.48 -3.10
N ILE A 248 20.26 0.32 -3.49
CA ILE A 248 20.24 -0.91 -2.69
C ILE A 248 21.46 -0.96 -1.77
N TYR A 249 21.19 -1.27 -0.51
CA TYR A 249 22.18 -1.56 0.53
C TYR A 249 22.11 -3.04 0.92
N GLU A 250 23.23 -3.57 1.39
CA GLU A 250 23.33 -4.89 2.03
C GLU A 250 23.61 -4.69 3.53
N ALA A 251 22.86 -5.39 4.38
CA ALA A 251 23.14 -5.50 5.81
C ALA A 251 23.42 -6.95 6.20
N GLU A 252 24.48 -7.17 6.98
CA GLU A 252 24.79 -8.48 7.55
C GLU A 252 23.77 -8.84 8.64
N ILE A 253 23.30 -10.08 8.66
CA ILE A 253 22.49 -10.62 9.75
C ILE A 253 23.31 -11.67 10.48
N LYS A 254 23.47 -11.50 11.79
CA LYS A 254 24.12 -12.49 12.65
C LYS A 254 23.45 -12.58 14.00
N ASP A 255 23.03 -13.80 14.35
CA ASP A 255 22.22 -14.10 15.55
C ASP A 255 20.88 -13.33 15.56
N MET A 256 20.21 -13.26 14.38
CA MET A 256 19.00 -12.45 14.14
C MET A 256 19.17 -10.96 14.47
N LYS A 257 20.41 -10.46 14.46
CA LYS A 257 20.73 -9.04 14.64
C LYS A 257 21.33 -8.50 13.37
N PHE A 258 20.80 -7.39 12.91
CA PHE A 258 21.34 -6.63 11.78
C PHE A 258 22.62 -5.91 12.22
N ARG A 259 23.69 -6.17 11.47
CA ARG A 259 25.04 -5.65 11.65
C ARG A 259 25.47 -5.07 10.30
N LYS A 260 26.40 -4.09 10.35
CA LYS A 260 27.13 -3.54 9.20
C LYS A 260 26.29 -3.36 7.92
N LYS A 261 25.85 -2.12 7.65
CA LYS A 261 25.20 -1.76 6.39
C LYS A 261 26.22 -1.19 5.40
N GLU A 262 26.22 -1.70 4.17
CA GLU A 262 27.08 -1.21 3.08
C GLU A 262 26.24 -0.95 1.83
N LYS A 263 26.56 0.13 1.10
CA LYS A 263 25.94 0.41 -0.19
C LYS A 263 26.44 -0.62 -1.21
N MET A 264 25.55 -1.21 -2.00
CA MET A 264 25.95 -2.11 -3.08
C MET A 264 26.77 -1.35 -4.15
N GLY A 265 27.67 -2.06 -4.82
CA GLY A 265 28.54 -1.46 -5.83
C GLY A 265 27.81 -1.05 -7.11
N GLU A 266 28.54 -0.41 -8.02
CA GLU A 266 28.02 0.15 -9.29
C GLU A 266 27.45 -0.90 -10.26
N ASN A 267 27.74 -2.19 -10.02
CA ASN A 267 27.15 -3.30 -10.78
C ASN A 267 25.68 -3.56 -10.42
N VAL A 268 25.20 -2.99 -9.31
CA VAL A 268 23.81 -3.06 -8.85
C VAL A 268 23.20 -1.66 -8.82
N ASN A 269 23.89 -0.73 -8.16
CA ASN A 269 23.43 0.65 -8.04
C ASN A 269 23.85 1.47 -9.25
N SER A 270 22.87 1.92 -10.02
CA SER A 270 23.10 2.73 -11.22
C SER A 270 23.04 4.22 -10.89
N LYS A 271 23.06 5.10 -11.91
CA LYS A 271 22.71 6.52 -11.73
C LYS A 271 21.20 6.74 -11.62
N GLY A 272 20.42 5.69 -11.86
CA GLY A 272 18.98 5.68 -11.88
C GLY A 272 18.38 5.37 -10.52
N PHE A 273 17.34 4.54 -10.52
CA PHE A 273 16.59 4.18 -9.33
C PHE A 273 16.42 2.66 -9.25
N GLU A 274 17.02 2.04 -8.25
CA GLU A 274 16.85 0.65 -7.89
C GLU A 274 15.83 0.49 -6.76
N SER A 275 14.99 -0.55 -6.82
CA SER A 275 13.87 -0.66 -5.86
C SER A 275 13.48 -2.06 -5.41
N ALA A 276 14.11 -3.09 -5.96
CA ALA A 276 13.82 -4.48 -5.61
C ALA A 276 15.07 -5.31 -5.88
N ALA A 277 15.33 -6.33 -5.06
CA ALA A 277 16.47 -7.22 -5.24
C ALA A 277 16.15 -8.65 -4.80
N THR A 278 16.69 -9.65 -5.47
CA THR A 278 16.69 -11.02 -4.96
C THR A 278 17.99 -11.70 -5.31
N ILE A 279 18.45 -12.60 -4.46
CA ILE A 279 19.73 -13.29 -4.62
C ILE A 279 19.49 -14.79 -4.77
N SER A 280 20.30 -15.44 -5.60
CA SER A 280 20.31 -16.90 -5.74
C SER A 280 20.63 -17.56 -4.39
N ALA A 281 20.17 -18.81 -4.22
CA ALA A 281 20.44 -19.57 -3.01
C ALA A 281 21.94 -19.71 -2.70
N GLU A 282 22.76 -19.81 -3.76
CA GLU A 282 24.21 -19.87 -3.68
C GLU A 282 24.90 -18.53 -3.39
N GLY A 283 24.14 -17.43 -3.28
CA GLY A 283 24.67 -16.12 -2.92
C GLY A 283 25.54 -15.45 -3.99
N ASN A 284 25.48 -15.92 -5.24
CA ASN A 284 26.40 -15.49 -6.30
C ASN A 284 25.74 -14.78 -7.48
N THR A 285 24.41 -14.72 -7.54
CA THR A 285 23.66 -14.05 -8.62
C THR A 285 22.58 -13.21 -8.00
N ILE A 286 22.56 -11.91 -8.29
CA ILE A 286 21.52 -11.00 -7.83
C ILE A 286 20.72 -10.51 -9.03
N PHE A 287 19.39 -10.55 -8.89
CA PHE A 287 18.44 -9.93 -9.80
C PHE A 287 17.90 -8.69 -9.13
N PHE A 288 17.76 -7.60 -9.88
CA PHE A 288 17.30 -6.33 -9.32
C PHE A 288 16.47 -5.54 -10.34
N ALA A 289 15.53 -4.75 -9.84
CA ALA A 289 14.73 -3.85 -10.66
C ALA A 289 15.37 -2.46 -10.66
N SER A 290 15.69 -1.94 -11.84
CA SER A 290 16.36 -0.65 -12.02
C SER A 290 15.69 0.18 -13.12
N ARG A 291 15.72 1.51 -12.96
CA ARG A 291 15.45 2.47 -14.04
C ARG A 291 16.78 3.08 -14.49
N CYS A 292 17.56 2.33 -15.26
CA CYS A 292 18.81 2.84 -15.84
C CYS A 292 18.62 3.31 -17.28
N ASP A 293 19.63 4.03 -17.80
CA ASP A 293 19.66 4.46 -19.20
C ASP A 293 19.61 3.26 -20.15
N GLY A 294 18.82 3.36 -21.22
CA GLY A 294 18.67 2.29 -22.23
C GLY A 294 17.60 1.24 -21.91
N GLY A 295 16.84 1.40 -20.81
CA GLY A 295 15.67 0.57 -20.50
C GLY A 295 14.48 0.74 -21.46
N LEU A 296 13.50 -0.14 -21.36
CA LEU A 296 12.29 -0.17 -22.20
C LEU A 296 11.11 0.63 -21.61
N GLY A 297 11.36 1.40 -20.55
CA GLY A 297 10.36 2.20 -19.82
C GLY A 297 10.18 1.70 -18.39
N GLY A 298 9.64 2.52 -17.49
CA GLY A 298 9.44 2.13 -16.10
C GLY A 298 10.74 1.68 -15.41
N LYS A 299 10.70 0.48 -14.81
CA LYS A 299 11.87 -0.24 -14.26
C LYS A 299 11.96 -1.59 -14.98
N ASP A 300 13.17 -1.98 -15.36
CA ASP A 300 13.46 -3.26 -15.99
C ASP A 300 14.17 -4.21 -15.02
N LEU A 301 14.20 -5.51 -15.35
CA LEU A 301 14.91 -6.52 -14.56
C LEU A 301 16.33 -6.71 -15.09
N TYR A 302 17.30 -6.56 -14.20
CA TYR A 302 18.72 -6.76 -14.45
C TYR A 302 19.26 -7.90 -13.60
N MET A 303 20.42 -8.44 -14.01
CA MET A 303 21.10 -9.51 -13.31
C MET A 303 22.61 -9.23 -13.30
N THR A 304 23.23 -9.41 -12.14
CA THR A 304 24.69 -9.50 -12.03
C THR A 304 25.12 -10.76 -11.31
N ARG A 305 26.30 -11.27 -11.65
CA ARG A 305 26.85 -12.52 -11.12
C ARG A 305 28.25 -12.27 -10.60
N LYS A 306 28.49 -12.72 -9.37
CA LYS A 306 29.79 -12.73 -8.74
C LYS A 306 30.74 -13.65 -9.50
N LEU A 307 31.88 -13.12 -9.87
CA LEU A 307 32.94 -13.82 -10.58
C LEU A 307 33.74 -14.73 -9.62
N PRO A 308 34.44 -15.76 -10.12
CA PRO A 308 35.25 -16.65 -9.28
C PRO A 308 36.36 -15.96 -8.48
N ASN A 309 36.82 -14.79 -8.93
CA ASN A 309 37.79 -13.95 -8.24
C ASN A 309 37.19 -13.15 -7.06
N GLY A 310 35.87 -13.22 -6.87
CA GLY A 310 35.15 -12.55 -5.79
C GLY A 310 34.60 -11.18 -6.13
N GLU A 311 34.76 -10.69 -7.37
CA GLU A 311 34.20 -9.43 -7.89
C GLU A 311 32.73 -9.55 -8.29
#